data_AF-A0A6J4Y2N5-F1
#
_entry.id   AF-A0A6J4Y2N5-F1
#
_cell.length_a   1.000
_cell.length_b   1.000
_cell.length_c   1.000
_cell.angle_alpha   90.00
_cell.angle_beta   90.00
_cell.angle_gamma   90.00
#
_symmetry.space_group_name_H-M   'P 1'
#
loop_
_entity.id
_entity.type
_entity.pdbx_description
1 polymer ?
#
loop_
_entity_poly.entity_id
_entity_poly.type
_entity_poly.pdbx_seq_one_letter_code
_entity_poly.pdbx_strand_id
1 'polypeptide(L)'
;MAKPRLFVLPCFLILCSCAALYQPPRLHEGGGIKVKYEEQIKDWQERVQQEKWSENLVDEIIQTSQVFAKYTNDKNPDYRWKNDYWFTPKEMIEADFKGDCEDIGSLIFGTLKKLNYPHEVRLLIVETIQFSDHLLVNVELPDGRWKKYDTVKLFLSEIDALFYRPKIEFDENQIWTYKAKRITGEGS
;
A
#
# COMPACT_ATOMS: atom_id res chain seq x y z
N MET A 1 -48.83 -7.75 33.72
CA MET A 1 -48.33 -7.26 32.42
C MET A 1 -47.01 -6.54 32.66
N ALA A 2 -45.88 -7.19 32.36
CA ALA A 2 -44.53 -6.62 32.56
C ALA A 2 -43.98 -6.16 31.20
N LYS A 3 -43.48 -4.91 31.14
CA LYS A 3 -42.90 -4.31 29.94
C LYS A 3 -41.61 -5.03 29.52
N PRO A 4 -41.39 -5.34 28.24
CA PRO A 4 -40.11 -5.87 27.79
C PRO A 4 -39.03 -4.78 27.86
N ARG A 5 -37.91 -5.10 28.52
CA ARG A 5 -36.70 -4.26 28.53
C ARG A 5 -35.93 -4.53 27.23
N LEU A 6 -35.89 -3.52 26.36
CA LEU A 6 -35.08 -3.52 25.15
C LEU A 6 -33.60 -3.44 25.58
N PHE A 7 -32.89 -4.56 25.52
CA PHE A 7 -31.43 -4.58 25.64
C PHE A 7 -30.85 -4.05 24.34
N VAL A 8 -30.36 -2.80 24.36
CA VAL A 8 -29.54 -2.24 23.30
C VAL A 8 -28.18 -2.92 23.40
N LEU A 9 -27.91 -3.86 22.49
CA LEU A 9 -26.60 -4.46 22.32
C LEU A 9 -25.63 -3.35 21.87
N PRO A 10 -24.54 -3.06 22.60
CA PRO A 10 -23.55 -2.12 22.11
C PRO A 10 -22.82 -2.81 20.95
N CYS A 11 -23.10 -2.37 19.73
CA CYS A 11 -22.26 -2.64 18.57
C CYS A 11 -20.85 -2.17 18.91
N PHE A 12 -19.96 -3.13 19.17
CA PHE A 12 -18.53 -2.91 19.21
C PHE A 12 -18.12 -2.24 17.89
N LEU A 13 -17.77 -0.96 17.97
CA LEU A 13 -17.02 -0.26 16.94
C LEU A 13 -15.64 -0.90 16.87
N ILE A 14 -15.52 -1.90 16.00
CA ILE A 14 -14.23 -2.41 15.57
C ILE A 14 -13.64 -1.28 14.71
N LEU A 15 -12.67 -0.58 15.29
CA LEU A 15 -11.75 0.28 14.54
C LEU A 15 -10.96 -0.65 13.62
N CYS A 16 -11.48 -0.88 12.41
CA CYS A 16 -10.87 -1.71 11.40
C CYS A 16 -9.62 -1.02 10.84
N SER A 17 -8.49 -1.23 11.52
CA SER A 17 -7.18 -1.17 10.90
C SER A 17 -7.17 -2.07 9.67
N CYS A 18 -6.60 -1.60 8.55
CA CYS A 18 -6.43 -2.34 7.30
C CYS A 18 -5.94 -3.78 7.52
N ALA A 19 -6.83 -4.75 7.68
CA ALA A 19 -6.42 -6.11 7.97
C ALA A 19 -5.90 -6.76 6.68
N ALA A 20 -4.57 -6.78 6.50
CA ALA A 20 -3.94 -7.47 5.39
C ALA A 20 -4.24 -8.97 5.47
N LEU A 21 -4.89 -9.51 4.44
CA LEU A 21 -5.18 -10.94 4.35
C LEU A 21 -3.98 -11.68 3.75
N TYR A 22 -3.36 -12.51 4.59
CA TYR A 22 -2.37 -13.53 4.24
C TYR A 22 -1.02 -13.02 3.72
N GLN A 23 0.03 -13.25 4.52
CA GLN A 23 1.43 -13.08 4.13
C GLN A 23 2.15 -14.43 4.21
N PRO A 24 2.86 -14.87 3.16
CA PRO A 24 3.45 -16.20 3.15
C PRO A 24 4.56 -16.31 4.21
N PRO A 25 4.48 -17.27 5.15
CA PRO A 25 5.37 -17.34 6.31
C PRO A 25 6.84 -17.66 5.99
N ARG A 26 7.18 -18.04 4.75
CA ARG A 26 8.47 -18.67 4.41
C ARG A 26 9.61 -17.72 4.07
N LEU A 27 9.36 -16.42 3.84
CA LEU A 27 10.44 -15.47 3.52
C LEU A 27 11.30 -15.10 4.73
N HIS A 28 10.75 -15.19 5.94
CA HIS A 28 11.43 -14.82 7.17
C HIS A 28 12.25 -15.97 7.81
N GLU A 29 12.22 -17.18 7.24
CA GLU A 29 12.98 -18.33 7.75
C GLU A 29 14.31 -18.50 6.98
N GLY A 30 15.40 -18.83 7.69
CA GLY A 30 16.65 -19.35 7.09
C GLY A 30 17.66 -18.32 6.52
N GLY A 31 17.56 -17.05 6.87
CA GLY A 31 18.47 -15.98 6.44
C GLY A 31 17.87 -14.61 6.72
N GLY A 32 18.68 -13.57 6.92
CA GLY A 32 18.17 -12.22 7.16
C GLY A 32 17.35 -11.75 5.94
N ILE A 33 16.08 -11.42 6.13
CA ILE A 33 15.16 -10.98 5.04
C ILE A 33 15.78 -9.88 4.16
N LYS A 34 16.58 -9.00 4.77
CA LYS A 34 17.36 -7.98 4.07
C LYS A 34 18.31 -8.56 3.02
N VAL A 35 19.01 -9.65 3.30
CA VAL A 35 19.92 -10.31 2.35
C VAL A 35 19.13 -10.83 1.16
N LYS A 36 17.99 -11.49 1.39
CA LYS A 36 17.12 -11.99 0.32
C LYS A 36 16.59 -10.85 -0.55
N TYR A 37 16.22 -9.73 0.06
CA TYR A 37 15.78 -8.54 -0.67
C TYR A 37 16.93 -7.93 -1.49
N GLU A 38 18.14 -7.85 -0.94
CA GLU A 38 19.32 -7.38 -1.67
C GLU A 38 19.69 -8.29 -2.85
N GLU A 39 19.56 -9.61 -2.70
CA GLU A 39 19.71 -10.58 -3.77
C GLU A 39 18.63 -10.39 -4.85
N GLN A 40 17.37 -10.20 -4.45
CA GLN A 40 16.27 -9.96 -5.38
C GLN A 40 16.45 -8.66 -6.18
N ILE A 41 16.98 -7.61 -5.56
CA ILE A 41 17.32 -6.36 -6.27
C ILE A 41 18.37 -6.62 -7.36
N LYS A 42 19.38 -7.45 -7.10
CA LYS A 42 20.41 -7.79 -8.10
C LYS A 42 19.81 -8.57 -9.27
N ASP A 43 18.97 -9.56 -8.98
CA ASP A 43 18.24 -10.32 -10.00
C ASP A 43 17.41 -9.39 -10.90
N TRP A 44 16.63 -8.48 -10.32
CA TRP A 44 15.86 -7.52 -11.10
C TRP A 44 16.73 -6.56 -11.90
N GLN A 45 17.88 -6.12 -11.36
CA GLN A 45 18.82 -5.29 -12.12
C GLN A 45 19.34 -6.02 -13.37
N GLU A 46 19.67 -7.30 -13.26
CA GLU A 46 20.08 -8.12 -14.40
C GLU A 46 18.94 -8.28 -15.42
N ARG A 47 17.73 -8.59 -14.95
CA ARG A 47 16.57 -8.78 -15.82
C ARG A 47 16.13 -7.51 -16.52
N VAL A 48 16.13 -6.36 -15.85
CA VAL A 48 15.87 -5.05 -16.48
C VAL A 48 16.86 -4.78 -17.62
N GLN A 49 18.13 -5.18 -17.48
CA GLN A 49 19.12 -5.04 -18.54
C GLN A 49 18.91 -6.00 -19.72
N GLN A 50 18.47 -7.24 -19.45
CA GLN A 50 18.32 -8.29 -20.45
C GLN A 50 16.97 -8.25 -21.18
N GLU A 51 15.88 -8.09 -20.45
CA GLU A 51 14.49 -8.21 -20.93
C GLU A 51 13.88 -6.86 -21.31
N LYS A 52 14.45 -5.75 -20.81
CA LYS A 52 13.84 -4.41 -20.77
C LYS A 52 12.58 -4.38 -19.89
N TRP A 53 12.09 -3.16 -19.63
CA TRP A 53 10.86 -2.96 -18.87
C TRP A 53 9.63 -3.49 -19.62
N SER A 54 8.81 -4.26 -18.92
CA SER A 54 7.51 -4.77 -19.38
C SER A 54 6.49 -4.69 -18.24
N GLU A 55 5.19 -4.71 -18.56
CA GLU A 55 4.14 -4.76 -17.53
C GLU A 55 4.31 -5.97 -16.59
N ASN A 56 4.68 -7.14 -17.12
CA ASN A 56 4.89 -8.34 -16.31
C ASN A 56 6.04 -8.17 -15.30
N LEU A 57 7.14 -7.54 -15.72
CA LEU A 57 8.27 -7.28 -14.82
C LEU A 57 7.89 -6.27 -13.74
N VAL A 58 7.14 -5.22 -14.08
CA VAL A 58 6.62 -4.24 -13.12
C VAL A 58 5.69 -4.92 -12.11
N ASP A 59 4.73 -5.72 -12.59
CA ASP A 59 3.80 -6.48 -11.75
C ASP A 59 4.56 -7.39 -10.77
N GLU A 60 5.55 -8.12 -11.26
CA GLU A 60 6.36 -9.03 -10.44
C GLU A 60 7.15 -8.28 -9.37
N ILE A 61 7.82 -7.17 -9.70
CA ILE A 61 8.59 -6.35 -8.75
C ILE A 61 7.68 -5.84 -7.64
N ILE A 62 6.51 -5.31 -8.00
CA ILE A 62 5.55 -4.76 -7.04
C ILE A 62 4.99 -5.87 -6.14
N GLN A 63 4.51 -6.97 -6.73
CA GLN A 63 3.94 -8.09 -5.97
C GLN A 63 4.98 -8.71 -5.04
N THR A 64 6.21 -8.90 -5.50
CA THR A 64 7.28 -9.45 -4.68
C THR A 64 7.68 -8.49 -3.56
N SER A 65 7.72 -7.18 -3.83
CA SER A 65 7.94 -6.16 -2.78
C SER A 65 6.88 -6.22 -1.67
N GLN A 66 5.61 -6.44 -2.04
CA GLN A 66 4.52 -6.64 -1.07
C GLN A 66 4.69 -7.93 -0.26
N VAL A 67 5.27 -8.97 -0.86
CA VAL A 67 5.52 -10.26 -0.20
C VAL A 67 6.70 -10.17 0.78
N PHE A 68 7.69 -9.31 0.51
CA PHE A 68 8.72 -8.95 1.49
C PHE A 68 8.17 -8.14 2.66
N ALA A 69 7.20 -7.26 2.39
CA ALA A 69 6.58 -6.46 3.43
C ALA A 69 5.79 -7.31 4.41
N LYS A 70 5.90 -6.97 5.70
CA LYS A 70 5.04 -7.47 6.77
C LYS A 70 4.11 -6.34 7.21
N TYR A 71 2.83 -6.44 6.86
CA TYR A 71 1.86 -5.46 7.31
C TYR A 71 1.73 -5.52 8.82
N THR A 72 1.82 -4.36 9.46
CA THR A 72 1.53 -4.19 10.87
C THR A 72 0.71 -2.93 11.06
N ASN A 73 -0.35 -3.04 11.84
CA ASN A 73 -1.12 -1.88 12.33
C ASN A 73 -0.57 -1.40 13.69
N ASP A 74 0.53 -2.01 14.17
CA ASP A 74 0.89 -1.96 15.57
C ASP A 74 1.37 -0.56 15.93
N LYS A 75 0.64 -0.01 16.91
CA LYS A 75 1.03 1.06 17.83
C LYS A 75 2.24 0.62 18.68
N ASN A 76 3.31 0.21 18.02
CA ASN A 76 4.57 -0.12 18.66
C ASN A 76 5.03 1.13 19.44
N PRO A 77 5.45 1.03 20.71
CA PRO A 77 5.79 2.21 21.51
C PRO A 77 7.00 3.02 20.99
N ASP A 78 7.72 2.54 19.97
CA ASP A 78 8.70 3.31 19.22
C ASP A 78 8.03 4.58 18.65
N TYR A 79 8.68 5.73 18.82
CA TYR A 79 8.12 7.05 18.54
C TYR A 79 7.69 7.23 17.08
N ARG A 80 8.33 6.49 16.16
CA ARG A 80 7.99 6.46 14.74
C ARG A 80 6.54 6.02 14.52
N TRP A 81 6.01 5.10 15.31
CA TRP A 81 4.65 4.58 15.15
C TRP A 81 3.56 5.34 15.91
N LYS A 82 3.90 6.48 16.53
CA LYS A 82 2.95 7.30 17.30
C LYS A 82 2.33 8.46 16.52
N ASN A 83 2.91 8.82 15.36
CA ASN A 83 2.64 10.09 14.68
C ASN A 83 2.25 9.96 13.20
N ASP A 84 1.76 8.79 12.74
CA ASP A 84 1.43 8.61 11.30
C ASP A 84 2.68 8.89 10.43
N TYR A 85 3.81 8.31 10.84
CA TYR A 85 5.12 8.59 10.24
C TYR A 85 5.37 7.64 9.08
N TRP A 86 5.68 8.21 7.93
CA TRP A 86 5.96 7.46 6.70
C TRP A 86 7.43 7.05 6.64
N PHE A 87 7.68 5.75 6.57
CA PHE A 87 9.03 5.22 6.49
C PHE A 87 9.62 5.49 5.11
N THR A 88 10.86 5.99 5.09
CA THR A 88 11.66 5.88 3.88
C THR A 88 11.90 4.41 3.53
N PRO A 89 12.23 4.07 2.27
CA PRO A 89 12.55 2.69 1.89
C PRO A 89 13.67 2.09 2.74
N LYS A 90 14.64 2.92 3.16
CA LYS A 90 15.75 2.49 4.03
C LYS A 90 15.24 2.15 5.44
N GLU A 91 14.38 2.98 6.02
CA GLU A 91 13.79 2.72 7.34
C GLU A 91 12.90 1.47 7.32
N MET A 92 12.15 1.24 6.24
CA MET A 92 11.36 0.02 6.06
C MET A 92 12.26 -1.23 6.08
N ILE A 93 13.40 -1.21 5.40
CA ILE A 93 14.39 -2.30 5.44
C ILE A 93 14.98 -2.46 6.85
N GLU A 94 15.29 -1.36 7.54
CA GLU A 94 15.83 -1.37 8.92
C GLU A 94 14.80 -1.85 9.96
N ALA A 95 13.51 -1.71 9.66
CA ALA A 95 12.41 -2.19 10.48
C ALA A 95 11.98 -3.63 10.18
N ASP A 96 12.87 -4.43 9.57
CA ASP A 96 12.59 -5.80 9.13
C ASP A 96 11.36 -5.88 8.20
N PHE A 97 11.21 -4.90 7.31
CA PHE A 97 10.11 -4.78 6.35
C PHE A 97 8.74 -4.69 7.01
N LYS A 98 8.65 -4.23 8.26
CA LYS A 98 7.39 -4.04 8.97
C LYS A 98 6.93 -2.60 8.83
N GLY A 99 5.70 -2.44 8.35
CA GLY A 99 5.03 -1.15 8.27
C GLY A 99 3.58 -1.29 7.83
N ASP A 100 2.89 -0.17 7.71
CA ASP A 100 1.51 -0.10 7.24
C ASP A 100 1.44 0.23 5.74
N CYS A 101 0.33 0.79 5.27
CA CYS A 101 0.06 0.86 3.84
C CYS A 101 0.96 1.89 3.13
N GLU A 102 1.35 2.93 3.82
CA GLU A 102 2.22 3.99 3.35
C GLU A 102 3.68 3.59 3.30
N ASP A 103 4.15 2.81 4.28
CA ASP A 103 5.50 2.31 4.31
C ASP A 103 5.74 1.28 3.20
N ILE A 104 4.73 0.45 2.94
CA ILE A 104 4.77 -0.52 1.84
C ILE A 104 4.76 0.19 0.49
N GLY A 105 3.94 1.22 0.32
CA GLY A 105 3.96 2.05 -0.88
C GLY A 105 5.31 2.75 -1.07
N SER A 106 5.90 3.26 0.01
CA SER A 106 7.23 3.87 0.01
C SER A 106 8.31 2.86 -0.37
N LEU A 107 8.27 1.63 0.15
CA LEU A 107 9.17 0.55 -0.25
C LEU A 107 9.06 0.27 -1.75
N ILE A 108 7.85 0.06 -2.28
CA ILE A 108 7.60 -0.21 -3.70
C ILE A 108 8.15 0.93 -4.57
N PHE A 109 7.81 2.17 -4.23
CA PHE A 109 8.29 3.36 -4.92
C PHE A 109 9.83 3.41 -4.92
N GLY A 110 10.44 3.21 -3.76
CA GLY A 110 11.89 3.17 -3.61
C GLY A 110 12.56 2.06 -4.42
N THR A 111 11.94 0.88 -4.49
CA THR A 111 12.41 -0.25 -5.32
C THR A 111 12.45 0.15 -6.79
N LEU A 112 11.35 0.68 -7.33
CA LEU A 112 11.28 1.10 -8.74
C LEU A 112 12.30 2.18 -9.06
N LYS A 113 12.48 3.17 -8.18
CA LYS A 113 13.53 4.19 -8.34
C LYS A 113 14.94 3.60 -8.29
N LYS A 114 15.21 2.67 -7.37
CA LYS A 114 16.51 1.99 -7.25
C LYS A 114 16.86 1.15 -8.49
N LEU A 115 15.85 0.63 -9.18
CA LEU A 115 16.00 -0.10 -10.44
C LEU A 115 16.09 0.82 -11.67
N ASN A 116 16.07 2.15 -11.48
CA ASN A 116 16.02 3.14 -12.56
C ASN A 116 14.81 2.94 -13.50
N TYR A 117 13.62 2.70 -12.93
CA TYR A 117 12.39 2.67 -13.71
C TYR A 117 12.21 4.01 -14.45
N PRO A 118 12.08 4.01 -15.79
CA PRO A 118 12.17 5.24 -16.58
C PRO A 118 10.83 5.97 -16.73
N HIS A 119 9.72 5.34 -16.33
CA HIS A 119 8.39 5.93 -16.40
C HIS A 119 7.95 6.48 -15.05
N GLU A 120 6.84 7.21 -15.04
CA GLU A 120 6.36 7.85 -13.83
C GLU A 120 5.80 6.85 -12.81
N VAL A 121 6.07 7.13 -11.54
CA VAL A 121 5.53 6.40 -10.38
C VAL A 121 5.03 7.44 -9.41
N ARG A 122 3.80 7.27 -8.92
CA ARG A 122 3.14 8.18 -8.00
C ARG A 122 2.50 7.41 -6.86
N LEU A 123 2.44 8.04 -5.70
CA LEU A 123 1.72 7.55 -4.53
C LEU A 123 0.36 8.25 -4.48
N LEU A 124 -0.71 7.47 -4.36
CA LEU A 124 -2.09 7.96 -4.42
C LEU A 124 -2.83 7.59 -3.13
N ILE A 125 -3.15 8.59 -2.33
CA ILE A 125 -3.99 8.47 -1.15
C ILE A 125 -5.47 8.50 -1.58
N VAL A 126 -6.20 7.47 -1.19
CA VAL A 126 -7.63 7.32 -1.45
C VAL A 126 -8.40 7.18 -0.14
N GLU A 127 -9.64 7.68 -0.11
CA GLU A 127 -10.62 7.30 0.91
C GLU A 127 -11.30 5.99 0.48
N THR A 128 -11.33 4.99 1.37
CA THR A 128 -12.02 3.71 1.17
C THR A 128 -13.51 3.81 1.52
N ILE A 129 -14.31 2.78 1.21
CA ILE A 129 -15.73 2.72 1.60
C ILE A 129 -15.94 2.76 3.12
N GLN A 130 -14.92 2.37 3.89
CA GLN A 130 -14.93 2.34 5.34
C GLN A 130 -14.51 3.69 5.95
N PHE A 131 -14.35 4.73 5.13
CA PHE A 131 -13.87 6.06 5.51
C PHE A 131 -12.48 6.06 6.17
N SER A 132 -11.65 5.06 5.81
CA SER A 132 -10.23 5.07 6.13
C SER A 132 -9.43 5.55 4.93
N ASP A 133 -8.28 6.18 5.19
CA ASP A 133 -7.31 6.46 4.14
C ASP A 133 -6.55 5.16 3.80
N HIS A 134 -6.23 5.00 2.52
CA HIS A 134 -5.42 3.90 1.99
C HIS A 134 -4.47 4.42 0.93
N LEU A 135 -3.27 3.87 0.85
CA LEU A 135 -2.27 4.22 -0.16
C LEU A 135 -2.27 3.22 -1.32
N LEU A 136 -2.25 3.75 -2.54
CA LEU A 136 -2.00 3.01 -3.77
C LEU A 136 -0.69 3.48 -4.39
N VAL A 137 -0.04 2.61 -5.16
CA VAL A 137 1.03 3.00 -6.09
C VAL A 137 0.44 3.07 -7.49
N ASN A 138 0.51 4.24 -8.11
CA ASN A 138 0.07 4.47 -9.49
C ASN A 138 1.31 4.51 -10.40
N VAL A 139 1.39 3.62 -11.37
CA VAL A 139 2.58 3.44 -12.22
C VAL A 139 2.18 3.63 -13.68
N GLU A 140 2.92 4.48 -14.38
CA GLU A 140 2.87 4.54 -15.85
C GLU A 140 3.64 3.35 -16.41
N LEU A 141 2.98 2.50 -17.19
CA LEU A 141 3.54 1.32 -17.82
C LEU A 141 4.36 1.69 -19.07
N PRO A 142 5.20 0.78 -19.61
CA PRO A 142 6.02 1.06 -20.79
C PRO A 142 5.25 1.45 -22.06
N ASP A 143 3.95 1.17 -22.12
CA ASP A 143 3.06 1.56 -23.21
C ASP A 143 2.32 2.89 -22.96
N GLY A 144 2.63 3.59 -21.87
CA GLY A 144 2.03 4.87 -21.47
C GLY A 144 0.70 4.76 -20.73
N ARG A 145 0.17 3.55 -20.51
CA ARG A 145 -1.03 3.37 -19.68
C ARG A 145 -0.69 3.47 -18.20
N TRP A 146 -1.64 3.98 -17.41
CA TRP A 146 -1.51 4.01 -15.94
C TRP A 146 -2.17 2.79 -15.31
N LYS A 147 -1.48 2.16 -14.36
CA LYS A 147 -1.97 1.03 -13.57
C LYS A 147 -1.81 1.31 -12.08
N LYS A 148 -2.88 1.04 -11.32
CA LYS A 148 -2.90 1.20 -9.86
C LYS A 148 -2.65 -0.13 -9.18
N TYR A 149 -1.84 -0.10 -8.13
CA TYR A 149 -1.50 -1.24 -7.31
C TYR A 149 -1.83 -0.93 -5.85
N ASP A 150 -2.69 -1.75 -5.23
CA ASP A 150 -2.96 -1.68 -3.80
C ASP A 150 -1.68 -1.99 -3.02
N THR A 151 -1.32 -1.21 -2.01
CA THR A 151 -0.14 -1.52 -1.20
C THR A 151 -0.39 -2.69 -0.24
N VAL A 152 -1.64 -2.88 0.17
CA VAL A 152 -2.09 -4.03 0.96
C VAL A 152 -3.41 -4.56 0.44
N LYS A 153 -3.53 -5.89 0.39
CA LYS A 153 -4.81 -6.54 0.07
C LYS A 153 -5.77 -6.41 1.25
N LEU A 154 -6.63 -5.40 1.18
CA LEU A 154 -7.73 -5.21 2.12
C LEU A 154 -8.81 -6.29 1.93
N PHE A 155 -9.53 -6.63 3.00
CA PHE A 155 -10.74 -7.45 2.91
C PHE A 155 -11.76 -6.71 2.05
N LEU A 156 -12.10 -7.27 0.88
CA LEU A 156 -12.91 -6.67 -0.20
C LEU A 156 -12.20 -5.67 -1.13
N SER A 157 -10.86 -5.73 -1.27
CA SER A 157 -10.10 -4.80 -2.13
C SER A 157 -10.68 -4.60 -3.53
N GLU A 158 -11.20 -5.64 -4.18
CA GLU A 158 -11.83 -5.54 -5.50
C GLU A 158 -13.12 -4.69 -5.52
N ILE A 159 -13.91 -4.75 -4.45
CA ILE A 159 -15.12 -3.92 -4.30
C ILE A 159 -14.72 -2.51 -3.88
N ASP A 160 -13.79 -2.39 -2.93
CA ASP A 160 -13.30 -1.10 -2.43
C ASP A 160 -12.66 -0.27 -3.55
N ALA A 161 -11.95 -0.91 -4.48
CA ALA A 161 -11.34 -0.25 -5.63
C ALA A 161 -12.36 0.49 -6.52
N LEU A 162 -13.61 0.01 -6.58
CA LEU A 162 -14.69 0.69 -7.32
C LEU A 162 -15.17 1.97 -6.62
N PHE A 163 -14.91 2.11 -5.32
CA PHE A 163 -15.39 3.21 -4.50
C PHE A 163 -14.28 4.12 -3.99
N TYR A 164 -13.01 3.87 -4.36
CA TYR A 164 -11.90 4.75 -4.00
C TYR A 164 -12.13 6.17 -4.47
N ARG A 165 -12.04 7.10 -3.50
CA ARG A 165 -12.09 8.54 -3.78
C ARG A 165 -10.68 9.10 -3.64
N PRO A 166 -10.03 9.49 -4.75
CA PRO A 166 -8.69 10.06 -4.67
C PRO A 166 -8.73 11.37 -3.86
N LYS A 167 -7.75 11.55 -2.97
CA LYS A 167 -7.58 12.75 -2.15
C LYS A 167 -6.34 13.52 -2.58
N ILE A 168 -5.21 12.83 -2.57
CA ILE A 168 -3.89 13.39 -2.85
C ILE A 168 -3.11 12.37 -3.68
N GLU A 169 -2.44 12.82 -4.72
CA GLU A 169 -1.44 12.04 -5.44
C GLU A 169 -0.14 12.81 -5.44
N PHE A 170 1.01 12.14 -5.39
CA PHE A 170 2.29 12.83 -5.38
C PHE A 170 3.44 11.92 -5.85
N ASP A 171 4.53 12.55 -6.25
CA ASP A 171 5.83 11.93 -6.50
C ASP A 171 6.93 12.74 -5.82
N GLU A 172 8.20 12.51 -6.19
CA GLU A 172 9.32 13.25 -5.61
C GLU A 172 9.36 14.76 -5.98
N ASN A 173 8.60 15.17 -6.99
CA ASN A 173 8.65 16.50 -7.58
C ASN A 173 7.37 17.32 -7.38
N GLN A 174 6.21 16.66 -7.29
CA GLN A 174 4.90 17.30 -7.39
C GLN A 174 3.85 16.66 -6.47
N ILE A 175 2.87 17.48 -6.09
CA ILE A 175 1.69 17.06 -5.31
C ILE A 175 0.45 17.55 -6.05
N TRP A 176 -0.50 16.64 -6.27
CA TRP A 176 -1.80 16.89 -6.85
C TRP A 176 -2.89 16.65 -5.81
N THR A 177 -3.83 17.60 -5.71
CA THR A 177 -4.97 17.50 -4.78
C THR A 177 -6.28 17.35 -5.55
N TYR A 178 -7.13 16.44 -5.11
CA TYR A 178 -8.43 16.17 -5.71
C TYR A 178 -9.54 16.87 -4.90
N LYS A 179 -10.46 17.58 -5.59
CA LYS A 179 -11.61 18.21 -4.93
C LYS A 179 -12.72 17.19 -4.71
N ALA A 180 -13.23 17.10 -3.49
CA ALA A 180 -14.42 16.31 -3.19
C ALA A 180 -15.61 16.82 -4.02
N LYS A 181 -16.20 15.94 -4.85
CA LYS A 181 -17.43 16.26 -5.57
C LYS A 181 -18.60 16.10 -4.58
N ARG A 182 -19.19 17.22 -4.13
CA ARG A 182 -20.45 17.16 -3.38
C ARG A 182 -21.52 16.56 -4.29
N ILE A 183 -22.02 15.38 -3.94
CA ILE A 183 -23.27 14.87 -4.50
C ILE A 183 -24.39 15.60 -3.78
N THR A 184 -24.72 16.80 -4.24
CA THR A 184 -25.96 17.47 -3.82
C THR A 184 -27.11 16.69 -4.46
N GLY A 185 -27.91 16.02 -3.62
CA GLY A 185 -29.12 15.29 -4.03
C GLY A 185 -30.24 16.23 -4.47
N GLU A 186 -30.01 17.04 -5.50
CA GLU A 186 -31.06 17.75 -6.21
C GLU A 186 -31.40 16.93 -7.46
N GLY A 187 -32.33 16.00 -7.29
CA GLY A 187 -32.70 15.06 -8.34
C GLY A 187 -33.76 14.05 -7.95
N SER A 188 -34.85 14.50 -7.32
CA SER A 188 -36.19 13.90 -7.47
C SER A 188 -37.24 14.87 -6.94
#